data_AF-A0A9E2SC94-F1
#
_entry.id   AF-A0A9E2SC94-F1
#
_cell.length_a   1.000
_cell.length_b   1.000
_cell.length_c   1.000
_cell.angle_alpha   90.00
_cell.angle_beta   90.00
_cell.angle_gamma   90.00
#
_symmetry.space_group_name_H-M   'P 1'
#
loop_
_entity.id
_entity.type
_entity.pdbx_description
1 polymer ?
#
loop_
_entity_poly.entity_id
_entity_poly.type
_entity_poly.pdbx_seq_one_letter_code
_entity_poly.pdbx_strand_id
1 'polypeptide(L)'
;MKYILSTFLTLMIITAFAQDCTKESLRKKPGTWKEGPQGSIHDVTAADLIKEKAVMATIHKMITTNYTPTGCQVGYSSGYGKYSVAGQNWVADPYNYTMYILRYLCDGSSTDKSKYYVDHSTSTNVSITANVVFSLNNLYAATIAPDEVRSYLKLKQKPEKKEGVWYMGEEVVGDYGTPGEIKEYRWLITYNDTLPFYYVSRKEYLLIQKKRLEKSIQEVPSEKEYTNKYLNNVNEYLKRPETELSLPAICMWNEEERFEKFVDEGTRGSFFAVKPNLDYYHKKLPKSSPQFFTVVYKIAKGDAVFADNYEAIKKAVDFTKLKNMLGK
;
A
#
# COMPACT_ATOMS: atom_id res chain seq x y z
N MET A 1 -38.65 -14.93 66.62
CA MET A 1 -37.96 -15.37 65.38
C MET A 1 -38.71 -14.83 64.17
N LYS A 2 -38.40 -13.60 63.75
CA LYS A 2 -38.85 -12.88 62.53
C LYS A 2 -38.28 -11.47 62.72
N TYR A 3 -37.77 -10.84 61.66
CA TYR A 3 -37.17 -9.48 61.66
C TYR A 3 -35.65 -9.32 61.94
N ILE A 4 -34.79 -10.25 61.52
CA ILE A 4 -33.32 -9.98 61.46
C ILE A 4 -32.73 -10.13 60.03
N LEU A 5 -33.55 -10.40 59.01
CA LEU A 5 -33.05 -10.72 57.66
C LEU A 5 -33.45 -9.72 56.56
N SER A 6 -33.66 -8.43 56.87
CA SER A 6 -34.13 -7.46 55.87
C SER A 6 -33.43 -6.10 55.88
N THR A 7 -32.31 -5.95 56.59
CA THR A 7 -31.60 -4.66 56.72
C THR A 7 -30.16 -4.69 56.24
N PHE A 8 -29.75 -5.73 55.50
CA PHE A 8 -28.40 -5.85 54.93
C PHE A 8 -28.40 -5.91 53.39
N LEU A 9 -29.45 -5.39 52.74
CA LEU A 9 -29.55 -5.34 51.27
C LEU A 9 -29.58 -3.91 50.70
N THR A 10 -29.31 -2.89 51.52
CA THR A 10 -29.47 -1.47 51.17
C THR A 10 -28.19 -0.64 51.34
N LEU A 11 -27.01 -1.26 51.30
CA LEU A 11 -25.72 -0.56 51.37
C LEU A 11 -24.68 -1.02 50.34
N MET A 12 -25.13 -1.47 49.17
CA MET A 12 -24.34 -1.36 47.93
C MET A 12 -24.95 -0.28 47.03
N ILE A 13 -25.13 0.92 47.58
CA ILE A 13 -25.06 2.12 46.76
C ILE A 13 -23.58 2.28 46.45
N ILE A 14 -23.10 1.48 45.50
CA ILE A 14 -21.81 1.69 44.88
C ILE A 14 -21.97 3.05 44.20
N THR A 15 -21.42 4.09 44.83
CA THR A 15 -21.10 5.33 44.14
C THR A 15 -20.16 4.91 43.01
N ALA A 16 -20.74 4.62 41.85
CA ALA A 16 -20.04 4.51 40.60
C ALA A 16 -19.51 5.91 40.30
N PHE A 17 -18.43 6.29 40.97
CA PHE A 17 -17.61 7.40 40.53
C PHE A 17 -17.24 7.05 39.10
N ALA A 18 -17.76 7.82 38.15
CA ALA A 18 -17.37 7.70 36.76
C ALA A 18 -15.84 7.79 36.76
N GLN A 19 -15.18 6.70 36.37
CA GLN A 19 -13.72 6.67 36.35
C GLN A 19 -13.25 7.76 35.40
N ASP A 20 -12.33 8.59 35.87
CA ASP A 20 -11.70 9.60 35.03
C ASP A 20 -11.13 8.92 33.77
N CYS A 21 -11.34 9.58 32.64
CA CYS A 21 -10.78 9.13 31.39
C CYS A 21 -9.25 9.21 31.46
N THR A 22 -8.59 8.07 31.23
CA THR A 22 -7.14 7.98 31.12
C THR A 22 -6.78 7.30 29.81
N LYS A 23 -5.57 7.54 29.30
CA LYS A 23 -5.10 6.87 28.07
C LYS A 23 -5.06 5.35 28.28
N GLU A 24 -4.68 4.92 29.47
CA GLU A 24 -4.56 3.52 29.87
C GLU A 24 -5.93 2.83 29.95
N SER A 25 -6.96 3.52 30.46
CA SER A 25 -8.33 2.98 30.47
C SER A 25 -8.92 2.91 29.07
N LEU A 26 -8.70 3.94 28.24
CA LEU A 26 -9.14 3.94 26.86
C LEU A 26 -8.45 2.88 26.02
N ARG A 27 -7.14 2.64 26.18
CA ARG A 27 -6.42 1.58 25.46
C ARG A 27 -7.01 0.19 25.69
N LYS A 28 -7.61 -0.08 26.85
CA LYS A 28 -8.24 -1.36 27.20
C LYS A 28 -9.71 -1.44 26.82
N LYS A 29 -10.32 -0.32 26.44
CA LYS A 29 -11.74 -0.25 26.11
C LYS A 29 -12.03 -1.10 24.87
N PRO A 30 -13.10 -1.91 24.84
CA PRO A 30 -13.52 -2.60 23.62
C PRO A 30 -13.71 -1.60 22.48
N GLY A 31 -13.10 -1.90 21.34
CA GLY A 31 -13.20 -1.08 20.15
C GLY A 31 -14.41 -1.45 19.29
N THR A 32 -14.60 -0.71 18.21
CA THR A 32 -15.72 -0.89 17.28
C THR A 32 -15.28 -0.89 15.83
N TRP A 33 -16.04 -1.56 14.98
CA TRP A 33 -15.96 -1.41 13.54
C TRP A 33 -16.97 -0.37 13.08
N LYS A 34 -16.56 0.50 12.16
CA LYS A 34 -17.47 1.45 11.53
C LYS A 34 -17.21 1.52 10.04
N GLU A 35 -18.26 1.41 9.25
CA GLU A 35 -18.16 1.70 7.83
C GLU A 35 -17.84 3.19 7.64
N GLY A 36 -16.73 3.46 6.96
CA GLY A 36 -16.31 4.80 6.57
C GLY A 36 -16.92 5.24 5.25
N PRO A 37 -16.56 6.45 4.77
CA PRO A 37 -16.92 6.89 3.43
C PRO A 37 -16.43 5.88 2.40
N GLN A 38 -17.33 5.40 1.54
CA GLN A 38 -16.95 4.53 0.44
C GLN A 38 -16.24 5.37 -0.64
N GLY A 39 -15.17 4.81 -1.19
CA GLY A 39 -14.42 5.42 -2.27
C GLY A 39 -15.24 5.49 -3.56
N SER A 40 -14.74 6.28 -4.51
CA SER A 40 -15.37 6.43 -5.82
C SER A 40 -15.42 5.10 -6.57
N ILE A 41 -16.43 4.96 -7.41
CA ILE A 41 -16.55 3.92 -8.45
C ILE A 41 -16.25 4.61 -9.77
N HIS A 42 -15.23 4.16 -10.51
CA HIS A 42 -14.82 4.79 -11.76
C HIS A 42 -14.52 3.76 -12.86
N ASP A 43 -15.20 3.88 -14.01
CA ASP A 43 -15.01 3.01 -15.19
C ASP A 43 -15.06 1.49 -14.92
N VAL A 44 -15.94 1.06 -14.00
CA VAL A 44 -16.21 -0.36 -13.69
C VAL A 44 -17.59 -0.76 -14.20
N THR A 45 -17.70 -1.94 -14.82
CA THR A 45 -19.00 -2.47 -15.24
C THR A 45 -19.82 -2.88 -14.01
N ALA A 46 -21.15 -2.83 -14.09
CA ALA A 46 -22.00 -3.27 -12.99
C ALA A 46 -21.76 -4.75 -12.60
N ALA A 47 -21.48 -5.60 -13.59
CA ALA A 47 -21.21 -7.03 -13.39
C ALA A 47 -19.87 -7.26 -12.66
N ASP A 48 -18.83 -6.53 -13.04
CA ASP A 48 -17.53 -6.60 -12.35
C ASP A 48 -17.64 -6.03 -10.93
N LEU A 49 -18.30 -4.89 -10.76
CA LEU A 49 -18.48 -4.24 -9.45
C LEU A 49 -19.13 -5.17 -8.40
N ILE A 50 -20.12 -5.97 -8.80
CA ILE A 50 -20.75 -6.94 -7.89
C ILE A 50 -19.72 -7.97 -7.39
N LYS A 51 -18.86 -8.47 -8.28
CA LYS A 51 -17.82 -9.45 -7.96
C LYS A 51 -16.71 -8.83 -7.11
N GLU A 52 -16.27 -7.62 -7.45
CA GLU A 52 -15.27 -6.88 -6.67
C GLU A 52 -15.75 -6.63 -5.23
N LYS A 53 -17.01 -6.22 -5.07
CA LYS A 53 -17.65 -6.08 -3.74
C LYS A 53 -17.68 -7.39 -2.96
N ALA A 54 -17.92 -8.53 -3.64
CA ALA A 54 -17.90 -9.85 -2.99
C ALA A 54 -16.48 -10.23 -2.51
N VAL A 55 -15.45 -9.89 -3.29
CA VAL A 55 -14.05 -10.03 -2.88
C VAL A 55 -13.78 -9.16 -1.65
N MET A 56 -14.16 -7.89 -1.64
CA MET A 56 -13.98 -6.99 -0.50
C MET A 56 -14.73 -7.46 0.75
N ALA A 57 -15.96 -7.96 0.60
CA ALA A 57 -16.74 -8.53 1.70
C ALA A 57 -16.04 -9.77 2.30
N THR A 58 -15.42 -10.60 1.46
CA THR A 58 -14.64 -11.77 1.89
C THR A 58 -13.40 -11.35 2.69
N ILE A 59 -12.67 -10.33 2.23
CA ILE A 59 -11.51 -9.76 2.95
C ILE A 59 -11.96 -9.17 4.29
N HIS A 60 -13.04 -8.38 4.29
CA HIS A 60 -13.58 -7.81 5.52
C HIS A 60 -13.93 -8.90 6.53
N LYS A 61 -14.68 -9.93 6.10
CA LYS A 61 -15.04 -11.06 6.96
C LYS A 61 -13.82 -11.82 7.48
N MET A 62 -12.81 -12.04 6.64
CA MET A 62 -11.56 -12.69 7.04
C MET A 62 -10.90 -11.96 8.21
N ILE A 63 -10.85 -10.64 8.16
CA ILE A 63 -10.22 -9.82 9.20
C ILE A 63 -11.10 -9.74 10.44
N THR A 64 -12.38 -9.38 10.30
CA THR A 64 -13.29 -9.19 11.45
C THR A 64 -13.55 -10.46 12.25
N THR A 65 -13.42 -11.64 11.63
CA THR A 65 -13.52 -12.94 12.34
C THR A 65 -12.33 -13.17 13.27
N ASN A 66 -11.15 -12.63 12.94
CA ASN A 66 -9.88 -12.93 13.62
C ASN A 66 -9.28 -11.72 14.35
N TYR A 67 -9.92 -10.55 14.29
CA TYR A 67 -9.46 -9.33 14.93
C TYR A 67 -10.64 -8.55 15.55
N THR A 68 -10.49 -8.26 16.83
CA THR A 68 -11.40 -7.40 17.60
C THR A 68 -10.66 -6.11 17.97
N PRO A 69 -11.09 -4.94 17.47
CA PRO A 69 -10.50 -3.66 17.81
C PRO A 69 -10.48 -3.42 19.32
N THR A 70 -9.40 -2.85 19.83
CA THR A 70 -9.29 -2.46 21.24
C THR A 70 -8.69 -1.05 21.35
N GLY A 71 -9.31 -0.19 22.15
CA GLY A 71 -8.94 1.21 22.35
C GLY A 71 -9.11 2.12 21.14
N CYS A 72 -9.80 1.65 20.11
CA CYS A 72 -10.04 2.39 18.88
C CYS A 72 -11.36 2.03 18.22
N GLN A 73 -11.81 2.91 17.32
CA GLN A 73 -12.72 2.57 16.25
C GLN A 73 -11.89 2.27 14.99
N VAL A 74 -12.14 1.14 14.34
CA VAL A 74 -11.61 0.88 13.01
C VAL A 74 -12.63 1.33 11.98
N GLY A 75 -12.34 2.44 11.33
CA GLY A 75 -13.05 2.86 10.12
C GLY A 75 -12.60 2.01 8.94
N TYR A 76 -13.50 1.54 8.08
CA TYR A 76 -13.09 0.87 6.85
C TYR A 76 -13.80 1.42 5.61
N SER A 77 -13.10 1.44 4.49
CA SER A 77 -13.63 1.87 3.20
C SER A 77 -13.22 0.90 2.10
N SER A 78 -13.98 0.91 1.01
CA SER A 78 -13.60 0.25 -0.23
C SER A 78 -13.64 1.23 -1.40
N GLY A 79 -12.77 1.04 -2.38
CA GLY A 79 -12.72 1.85 -3.60
C GLY A 79 -12.61 0.95 -4.83
N TYR A 80 -13.26 1.36 -5.93
CA TYR A 80 -13.39 0.52 -7.12
C TYR A 80 -13.07 1.31 -8.38
N GLY A 81 -12.21 0.74 -9.21
CA GLY A 81 -12.08 1.17 -10.59
C GLY A 81 -10.81 1.88 -10.96
N LYS A 82 -10.77 2.27 -12.23
CA LYS A 82 -9.57 2.64 -12.98
C LYS A 82 -9.71 4.02 -13.58
N TYR A 83 -8.59 4.72 -13.72
CA TYR A 83 -8.53 6.01 -14.39
C TYR A 83 -7.84 5.84 -15.73
N SER A 84 -8.48 6.25 -16.83
CA SER A 84 -7.96 6.09 -18.20
C SER A 84 -6.58 6.74 -18.40
N VAL A 85 -6.29 7.83 -17.69
CA VAL A 85 -4.98 8.51 -17.68
C VAL A 85 -3.87 7.72 -16.97
N ALA A 86 -4.25 6.75 -16.12
CA ALA A 86 -3.29 6.02 -15.28
C ALA A 86 -2.76 4.73 -15.95
N GLY A 87 -3.37 4.30 -17.06
CA GLY A 87 -2.95 3.09 -17.77
C GLY A 87 -3.81 2.78 -19.01
N GLN A 88 -3.30 1.87 -19.84
CA GLN A 88 -3.97 1.40 -21.05
C GLN A 88 -4.10 -0.12 -21.07
N ASN A 89 -4.94 -0.67 -21.95
CA ASN A 89 -5.08 -2.12 -22.14
C ASN A 89 -5.32 -2.90 -20.83
N TRP A 90 -6.22 -2.38 -19.99
CA TRP A 90 -6.55 -2.93 -18.68
C TRP A 90 -6.97 -4.40 -18.76
N VAL A 91 -6.17 -5.28 -18.15
CA VAL A 91 -6.41 -6.72 -18.08
C VAL A 91 -7.28 -7.06 -16.86
N ALA A 92 -7.12 -6.34 -15.76
CA ALA A 92 -7.96 -6.47 -14.57
C ALA A 92 -8.19 -5.11 -13.92
N ASP A 93 -9.31 -4.98 -13.21
CA ASP A 93 -9.73 -3.74 -12.56
C ASP A 93 -9.07 -3.64 -11.17
N PRO A 94 -8.51 -2.47 -10.81
CA PRO A 94 -7.96 -2.26 -9.50
C PRO A 94 -9.06 -1.87 -8.50
N TYR A 95 -8.97 -2.43 -7.31
CA TYR A 95 -9.89 -2.11 -6.22
C TYR A 95 -9.20 -2.36 -4.89
N ASN A 96 -9.69 -1.74 -3.82
CA ASN A 96 -9.03 -1.79 -2.52
C ASN A 96 -10.00 -1.80 -1.35
N TYR A 97 -9.51 -2.38 -0.25
CA TYR A 97 -10.08 -2.34 1.08
C TYR A 97 -9.08 -1.65 2.00
N THR A 98 -9.49 -0.59 2.70
CA THR A 98 -8.62 0.17 3.60
C THR A 98 -9.23 0.26 4.99
N MET A 99 -8.41 0.03 6.01
CA MET A 99 -8.76 0.17 7.43
C MET A 99 -7.99 1.33 8.04
N TYR A 100 -8.67 2.17 8.81
CA TYR A 100 -8.15 3.33 9.51
C TYR A 100 -8.31 3.13 11.01
N ILE A 101 -7.22 3.14 11.77
CA ILE A 101 -7.24 2.93 13.22
C ILE A 101 -7.40 4.29 13.91
N LEU A 102 -8.61 4.59 14.38
CA LEU A 102 -8.98 5.85 15.04
C LEU A 102 -9.07 5.61 16.55
N ARG A 103 -8.02 5.98 17.28
CA ARG A 103 -7.95 5.79 18.75
C ARG A 103 -9.04 6.56 19.49
N TYR A 104 -9.38 6.11 20.68
CA TYR A 104 -10.18 6.90 21.60
C TYR A 104 -9.32 7.92 22.32
N LEU A 105 -9.83 9.14 22.48
CA LEU A 105 -9.15 10.25 23.14
C LEU A 105 -10.03 10.84 24.23
N CYS A 106 -9.44 11.14 25.39
CA CYS A 106 -10.16 11.81 26.47
C CYS A 106 -10.58 13.21 26.05
N ASP A 107 -11.82 13.58 26.36
CA ASP A 107 -12.34 14.91 26.09
C ASP A 107 -11.89 15.87 27.21
N GLY A 108 -10.72 16.47 27.02
CA GLY A 108 -10.17 17.46 27.95
C GLY A 108 -11.04 18.73 28.08
N SER A 109 -11.90 18.99 27.10
CA SER A 109 -12.82 20.15 27.11
C SER A 109 -14.10 19.89 27.91
N SER A 110 -14.39 18.62 28.24
CA SER A 110 -15.59 18.28 28.99
C SER A 110 -15.47 18.55 30.49
N THR A 111 -16.59 18.98 31.07
CA THR A 111 -16.79 19.01 32.52
C THR A 111 -16.97 17.61 33.10
N ASP A 112 -17.47 16.66 32.30
CA ASP A 112 -17.55 15.25 32.63
C ASP A 112 -16.23 14.56 32.23
N LYS A 113 -15.38 14.31 33.23
CA LYS A 113 -14.04 13.74 33.06
C LYS A 113 -14.03 12.30 32.57
N SER A 114 -15.18 11.63 32.53
CA SER A 114 -15.29 10.29 31.94
C SER A 114 -15.47 10.29 30.41
N LYS A 115 -15.74 11.46 29.81
CA LYS A 115 -15.99 11.56 28.37
C LYS A 115 -14.73 11.35 27.53
N TYR A 116 -14.97 10.73 26.38
CA TYR A 116 -13.98 10.50 25.34
C TYR A 116 -14.66 10.65 23.97
N TYR A 117 -13.84 10.84 22.95
CA TYR A 117 -14.27 10.87 21.56
C TYR A 117 -13.38 9.97 20.70
N VAL A 118 -13.81 9.72 19.47
CA VAL A 118 -13.02 8.99 18.47
C VAL A 118 -12.16 9.97 17.72
N ASP A 119 -10.87 9.67 17.56
CA ASP A 119 -9.97 10.49 16.74
C ASP A 119 -10.55 10.71 15.33
N HIS A 120 -10.33 11.89 14.77
CA HIS A 120 -10.95 12.30 13.51
C HIS A 120 -10.13 11.88 12.29
N SER A 121 -8.84 11.63 12.48
CA SER A 121 -7.91 11.19 11.44
C SER A 121 -6.83 10.30 12.01
N THR A 122 -6.15 9.55 11.14
CA THR A 122 -5.05 8.68 11.54
C THR A 122 -4.09 8.48 10.39
N SER A 123 -2.79 8.48 10.70
CA SER A 123 -1.75 8.05 9.76
C SER A 123 -1.50 6.55 9.82
N THR A 124 -2.15 5.84 10.76
CA THR A 124 -2.07 4.40 10.93
C THR A 124 -3.22 3.73 10.17
N ASN A 125 -2.90 3.07 9.05
CA ASN A 125 -3.87 2.37 8.22
C ASN A 125 -3.29 1.09 7.64
N VAL A 126 -4.18 0.20 7.23
CA VAL A 126 -3.84 -1.03 6.54
C VAL A 126 -4.68 -1.12 5.30
N SER A 127 -4.05 -1.29 4.14
CA SER A 127 -4.74 -1.47 2.87
C SER A 127 -4.45 -2.83 2.27
N ILE A 128 -5.49 -3.44 1.70
CA ILE A 128 -5.41 -4.66 0.90
C ILE A 128 -5.97 -4.31 -0.47
N THR A 129 -5.14 -4.39 -1.49
CA THR A 129 -5.47 -3.96 -2.85
C THR A 129 -5.40 -5.14 -3.79
N ALA A 130 -6.32 -5.24 -4.74
CA ALA A 130 -6.24 -6.17 -5.85
C ALA A 130 -5.77 -5.44 -7.11
N ASN A 131 -4.96 -6.11 -7.93
CA ASN A 131 -4.60 -5.67 -9.29
C ASN A 131 -3.88 -4.31 -9.38
N VAL A 132 -3.42 -3.75 -8.26
CA VAL A 132 -2.60 -2.53 -8.20
C VAL A 132 -1.58 -2.57 -7.06
N VAL A 133 -0.37 -2.08 -7.34
CA VAL A 133 0.68 -1.80 -6.36
C VAL A 133 0.83 -0.28 -6.23
N PHE A 134 0.07 0.35 -5.33
CA PHE A 134 0.11 1.81 -5.15
C PHE A 134 1.49 2.32 -4.75
N SER A 135 2.21 1.57 -3.90
CA SER A 135 3.56 1.91 -3.47
C SER A 135 4.62 1.90 -4.58
N LEU A 136 4.29 1.34 -5.75
CA LEU A 136 5.18 1.30 -6.92
C LEU A 136 4.74 2.33 -7.97
N ASN A 137 4.40 3.54 -7.51
CA ASN A 137 3.79 4.60 -8.33
C ASN A 137 2.61 4.08 -9.16
N ASN A 138 1.74 3.31 -8.51
CA ASN A 138 0.55 2.70 -9.09
C ASN A 138 0.83 1.72 -10.24
N LEU A 139 1.58 0.65 -9.98
CA LEU A 139 1.67 -0.45 -10.95
C LEU A 139 0.31 -1.13 -11.08
N TYR A 140 -0.34 -1.01 -12.23
CA TYR A 140 -1.63 -1.63 -12.51
C TYR A 140 -1.49 -2.95 -13.31
N ALA A 141 -2.55 -3.75 -13.31
CA ALA A 141 -2.78 -4.83 -14.28
C ALA A 141 -3.13 -4.30 -15.69
N ALA A 142 -2.27 -3.41 -16.20
CA ALA A 142 -2.44 -2.64 -17.41
C ALA A 142 -1.06 -2.28 -17.99
N THR A 143 -1.01 -1.82 -19.25
CA THR A 143 0.19 -1.19 -19.78
C THR A 143 0.36 0.21 -19.20
N ILE A 144 1.61 0.64 -19.00
CA ILE A 144 1.94 2.03 -18.65
C ILE A 144 1.35 2.96 -19.71
N ALA A 145 0.80 4.09 -19.27
CA ALA A 145 0.22 5.08 -20.16
C ALA A 145 1.29 5.68 -21.10
N PRO A 146 1.00 5.96 -22.38
CA PRO A 146 1.99 6.45 -23.35
C PRO A 146 2.58 7.82 -23.00
N ASP A 147 1.84 8.61 -22.24
CA ASP A 147 2.20 9.94 -21.72
C ASP A 147 3.00 9.87 -20.40
N GLU A 148 3.15 8.70 -19.78
CA GLU A 148 4.09 8.50 -18.68
C GLU A 148 5.51 8.70 -19.20
N VAL A 149 6.08 9.85 -18.83
CA VAL A 149 7.36 10.37 -19.31
C VAL A 149 8.49 9.36 -19.17
N ARG A 150 8.47 8.54 -18.12
CA ARG A 150 9.51 7.53 -17.88
C ARG A 150 9.32 6.27 -18.70
N SER A 151 8.08 5.90 -19.01
CA SER A 151 7.71 4.58 -19.54
C SER A 151 8.16 3.40 -18.64
N TYR A 152 8.59 3.62 -17.40
CA TYR A 152 8.93 2.60 -16.39
C TYR A 152 8.59 3.13 -14.99
N LEU A 153 8.55 2.23 -14.01
CA LEU A 153 8.29 2.52 -12.60
C LEU A 153 9.56 2.29 -11.76
N LYS A 154 9.63 2.89 -10.57
CA LYS A 154 10.82 2.84 -9.70
C LYS A 154 10.61 1.90 -8.52
N LEU A 155 11.29 0.77 -8.54
CA LEU A 155 11.31 -0.16 -7.43
C LEU A 155 12.57 0.06 -6.58
N LYS A 156 12.42 0.43 -5.31
CA LYS A 156 13.55 0.78 -4.44
C LYS A 156 14.53 -0.37 -4.20
N GLN A 157 14.00 -1.58 -4.00
CA GLN A 157 14.77 -2.79 -3.70
C GLN A 157 14.07 -4.02 -4.25
N LYS A 158 14.81 -5.11 -4.46
CA LYS A 158 14.20 -6.37 -4.89
C LYS A 158 13.24 -6.92 -3.80
N PRO A 159 12.12 -7.53 -4.20
CA PRO A 159 11.26 -8.23 -3.26
C PRO A 159 11.96 -9.50 -2.74
N GLU A 160 11.77 -9.79 -1.46
CA GLU A 160 12.30 -10.98 -0.80
C GLU A 160 11.17 -11.98 -0.52
N LYS A 161 11.44 -13.29 -0.59
CA LYS A 161 10.45 -14.28 -0.14
C LYS A 161 10.40 -14.34 1.38
N LYS A 162 9.21 -14.08 1.95
CA LYS A 162 8.90 -14.23 3.38
C LYS A 162 7.51 -14.81 3.52
N GLU A 163 7.34 -15.80 4.40
CA GLU A 163 6.03 -16.39 4.71
C GLU A 163 5.24 -16.86 3.45
N GLY A 164 5.96 -17.39 2.45
CA GLY A 164 5.36 -17.90 1.21
C GLY A 164 4.84 -16.82 0.23
N VAL A 165 5.12 -15.54 0.50
CA VAL A 165 4.76 -14.39 -0.34
C VAL A 165 5.95 -13.45 -0.54
N TRP A 166 5.78 -12.38 -1.33
CA TRP A 166 6.83 -11.40 -1.59
C TRP A 166 6.76 -10.24 -0.59
N TYR A 167 7.83 -10.02 0.17
CA TYR A 167 8.03 -8.83 0.96
C TYR A 167 8.75 -7.76 0.12
N MET A 168 8.07 -6.65 -0.12
CA MET A 168 8.53 -5.57 -1.00
C MET A 168 9.43 -4.55 -0.28
N GLY A 169 9.57 -4.66 1.05
CA GLY A 169 10.44 -3.81 1.87
C GLY A 169 9.69 -2.98 2.92
N GLU A 170 10.49 -2.21 3.66
CA GLU A 170 10.07 -1.22 4.64
C GLU A 170 10.46 0.18 4.15
N GLU A 171 9.59 1.15 4.38
CA GLU A 171 9.89 2.54 4.13
C GLU A 171 9.41 3.44 5.26
N VAL A 172 10.23 4.44 5.62
CA VAL A 172 9.77 5.54 6.47
C VAL A 172 9.06 6.56 5.59
N VAL A 173 7.76 6.76 5.83
CA VAL A 173 6.87 7.63 5.05
C VAL A 173 6.45 8.84 5.90
N GLY A 174 7.34 9.80 6.08
CA GLY A 174 7.11 11.00 6.89
C GLY A 174 8.38 11.48 7.59
N ASP A 175 8.23 12.13 8.75
CA ASP A 175 9.35 12.70 9.51
C ASP A 175 10.22 11.62 10.16
N TYR A 176 11.38 11.38 9.54
CA TYR A 176 12.37 10.40 10.00
C TYR A 176 12.94 10.77 11.38
N GLY A 177 13.02 9.78 12.28
CA GLY A 177 13.64 9.96 13.61
C GLY A 177 12.81 10.74 14.61
N THR A 178 11.53 11.03 14.31
CA THR A 178 10.63 11.72 15.24
C THR A 178 9.70 10.74 15.97
N PRO A 179 9.09 11.12 17.11
CA PRO A 179 8.08 10.30 17.77
C PRO A 179 6.86 9.98 16.88
N GLY A 180 6.60 10.77 15.84
CA GLY A 180 5.53 10.57 14.86
C GLY A 180 5.97 9.87 13.57
N GLU A 181 7.18 9.30 13.53
CA GLU A 181 7.69 8.56 12.37
C GLU A 181 6.69 7.49 11.95
N ILE A 182 6.37 7.46 10.66
CA ILE A 182 5.46 6.48 10.08
C ILE A 182 6.27 5.46 9.29
N LYS A 183 6.07 4.18 9.60
CA LYS A 183 6.66 3.07 8.86
C LYS A 183 5.63 2.38 7.98
N GLU A 184 6.03 2.07 6.77
CA GLU A 184 5.23 1.35 5.78
C GLU A 184 5.88 0.00 5.47
N TYR A 185 5.12 -1.08 5.64
CA TYR A 185 5.54 -2.45 5.32
C TYR A 185 4.69 -2.98 4.18
N ARG A 186 5.33 -3.47 3.12
CA ARG A 186 4.66 -3.79 1.87
C ARG A 186 4.81 -5.27 1.54
N TRP A 187 3.71 -5.91 1.24
CA TRP A 187 3.63 -7.32 0.87
C TRP A 187 2.90 -7.48 -0.46
N LEU A 188 3.32 -8.46 -1.26
CA LEU A 188 2.79 -8.76 -2.57
C LEU A 188 2.51 -10.27 -2.68
N ILE A 189 1.26 -10.60 -2.96
CA ILE A 189 0.74 -11.97 -3.04
C ILE A 189 0.42 -12.27 -4.50
N THR A 190 1.07 -13.29 -5.08
CA THR A 190 1.04 -13.57 -6.52
C THR A 190 0.80 -15.04 -6.82
N TYR A 191 0.53 -15.35 -8.10
CA TYR A 191 0.54 -16.71 -8.63
C TYR A 191 1.96 -17.28 -8.66
N ASN A 192 2.10 -18.57 -8.31
CA ASN A 192 3.27 -19.40 -8.60
C ASN A 192 4.63 -18.75 -8.32
N ASP A 193 4.68 -17.85 -7.34
CA ASP A 193 5.86 -17.08 -6.99
C ASP A 193 6.44 -16.22 -8.13
N THR A 194 5.68 -15.89 -9.17
CA THR A 194 6.08 -14.93 -10.21
C THR A 194 5.69 -13.51 -9.82
N LEU A 195 6.31 -12.50 -10.44
CA LEU A 195 6.02 -11.09 -10.19
C LEU A 195 5.11 -10.51 -11.30
N PRO A 196 4.16 -9.62 -10.98
CA PRO A 196 3.32 -8.92 -11.96
C PRO A 196 4.08 -7.82 -12.73
N PHE A 197 5.41 -7.80 -12.58
CA PHE A 197 6.34 -6.90 -13.23
C PHE A 197 7.63 -7.61 -13.56
N TYR A 198 8.38 -7.05 -14.50
CA TYR A 198 9.74 -7.47 -14.81
C TYR A 198 10.70 -6.30 -14.60
N TYR A 199 11.96 -6.65 -14.37
CA TYR A 199 13.06 -5.69 -14.32
C TYR A 199 13.42 -5.26 -15.73
N VAL A 200 13.37 -3.95 -15.99
CA VAL A 200 13.83 -3.38 -17.25
C VAL A 200 15.32 -3.67 -17.37
N SER A 201 15.72 -4.25 -18.50
CA SER A 201 17.13 -4.53 -18.76
C SER A 201 17.92 -3.23 -18.96
N ARG A 202 19.24 -3.27 -18.76
CA ARG A 202 20.13 -2.15 -19.09
C ARG A 202 19.95 -1.70 -20.54
N LYS A 203 19.84 -2.64 -21.48
CA LYS A 203 19.57 -2.36 -22.91
C LYS A 203 18.29 -1.56 -23.10
N GLU A 204 17.21 -2.06 -22.54
CA GLU A 204 15.89 -1.45 -22.69
C GLU A 204 15.85 -0.05 -22.06
N TYR A 205 16.43 0.11 -20.87
CA TYR A 205 16.55 1.41 -20.20
C TYR A 205 17.34 2.39 -21.07
N LEU A 206 18.50 2.00 -21.61
CA LEU A 206 19.31 2.85 -22.48
C LEU A 206 18.55 3.27 -23.75
N LEU A 207 17.76 2.37 -24.35
CA LEU A 207 16.94 2.71 -25.52
C LEU A 207 15.83 3.72 -25.19
N ILE A 208 15.23 3.61 -24.00
CA ILE A 208 14.26 4.62 -23.50
C ILE A 208 14.96 5.97 -23.33
N GLN A 209 16.13 5.99 -22.67
CA GLN A 209 16.90 7.21 -22.46
C GLN A 209 17.36 7.85 -23.77
N LYS A 210 17.84 7.04 -24.71
CA LYS A 210 18.22 7.49 -26.06
C LYS A 210 17.07 8.22 -26.75
N LYS A 211 15.89 7.60 -26.80
CA LYS A 211 14.69 8.20 -27.41
C LYS A 211 14.31 9.53 -26.74
N ARG A 212 14.43 9.63 -25.42
CA ARG A 212 14.12 10.87 -24.67
C ARG A 212 15.13 11.98 -24.96
N LEU A 213 16.42 11.67 -25.00
CA LEU A 213 17.48 12.62 -25.29
C LEU A 213 17.41 13.12 -26.74
N GLU A 214 17.16 12.22 -27.70
CA GLU A 214 16.94 12.58 -29.11
C GLU A 214 15.73 13.51 -29.27
N LYS A 215 14.63 13.22 -28.57
CA LYS A 215 13.44 14.09 -28.54
C LYS A 215 13.77 15.47 -27.94
N SER A 216 14.50 15.52 -26.82
CA SER A 216 14.91 16.78 -26.19
C SER A 216 15.78 17.65 -27.11
N ILE A 217 16.70 17.04 -27.88
CA ILE A 217 17.51 17.77 -28.88
C ILE A 217 16.64 18.39 -29.99
N GLN A 218 15.56 17.69 -30.40
CA GLN A 218 14.63 18.20 -31.40
C GLN A 218 13.77 19.34 -30.86
N GLU A 219 13.30 19.24 -29.62
CA GLU A 219 12.41 20.21 -28.99
C GLU A 219 13.13 21.46 -28.47
N VAL A 220 14.38 21.33 -28.01
CA VAL A 220 15.18 22.42 -27.45
C VAL A 220 16.58 22.46 -28.11
N PRO A 221 16.69 22.96 -29.35
CA PRO A 221 17.97 22.96 -30.08
C PRO A 221 19.11 23.73 -29.40
N SER A 222 18.79 24.72 -28.56
CA SER A 222 19.77 25.50 -27.81
C SER A 222 20.54 24.68 -26.77
N GLU A 223 19.98 23.56 -26.31
CA GLU A 223 20.62 22.65 -25.34
C GLU A 223 21.34 21.46 -26.00
N LYS A 224 21.39 21.43 -27.34
CA LYS A 224 21.88 20.29 -28.12
C LYS A 224 23.26 19.80 -27.69
N GLU A 225 24.22 20.71 -27.49
CA GLU A 225 25.58 20.32 -27.09
C GLU A 225 25.61 19.66 -25.71
N TYR A 226 24.85 20.21 -24.76
CA TYR A 226 24.71 19.67 -23.42
C TYR A 226 24.04 18.29 -23.44
N THR A 227 22.92 18.14 -24.15
CA THR A 227 22.18 16.88 -24.25
C THR A 227 22.97 15.80 -25.02
N ASN A 228 23.75 16.20 -26.03
CA ASN A 228 24.62 15.29 -26.79
C ASN A 228 25.66 14.58 -25.92
N LYS A 229 26.16 15.21 -24.85
CA LYS A 229 27.07 14.57 -23.90
C LYS A 229 26.46 13.28 -23.34
N TYR A 230 25.20 13.35 -22.89
CA TYR A 230 24.50 12.22 -22.32
C TYR A 230 24.08 11.20 -23.38
N LEU A 231 23.68 11.66 -24.57
CA LEU A 231 23.34 10.78 -25.69
C LEU A 231 24.55 9.95 -26.14
N ASN A 232 25.74 10.57 -26.21
CA ASN A 232 26.98 9.88 -26.50
C ASN A 232 27.29 8.83 -25.43
N ASN A 233 27.14 9.16 -24.15
CA ASN A 233 27.33 8.19 -23.07
C ASN A 233 26.38 6.98 -23.21
N VAL A 234 25.09 7.22 -23.47
CA VAL A 234 24.11 6.15 -23.74
C VAL A 234 24.55 5.28 -24.92
N ASN A 235 24.99 5.87 -26.03
CA ASN A 235 25.47 5.14 -27.19
C ASN A 235 26.73 4.31 -26.90
N GLU A 236 27.66 4.78 -26.07
CA GLU A 236 28.82 4.00 -25.65
C GLU A 236 28.41 2.81 -24.77
N TYR A 237 27.48 2.99 -23.83
CA TYR A 237 26.97 1.87 -23.02
C TYR A 237 26.24 0.82 -23.87
N LEU A 238 25.52 1.24 -24.92
CA LEU A 238 24.84 0.33 -25.84
C LEU A 238 25.80 -0.56 -26.66
N LYS A 239 27.10 -0.26 -26.69
CA LYS A 239 28.12 -1.11 -27.35
C LYS A 239 28.61 -2.25 -26.44
N ARG A 240 28.22 -2.27 -25.16
CA ARG A 240 28.65 -3.30 -24.21
C ARG A 240 28.07 -4.67 -24.58
N PRO A 241 28.68 -5.78 -24.11
CA PRO A 241 28.20 -7.13 -24.43
C PRO A 241 26.76 -7.38 -23.97
N GLU A 242 26.04 -8.25 -24.69
CA GLU A 242 24.64 -8.60 -24.37
C GLU A 242 24.49 -9.19 -22.96
N THR A 243 25.51 -9.92 -22.48
CA THR A 243 25.55 -10.46 -21.11
C THR A 243 25.49 -9.37 -20.05
N GLU A 244 26.03 -8.19 -20.33
CA GLU A 244 25.91 -7.03 -19.45
C GLU A 244 24.60 -6.28 -19.69
N LEU A 245 24.23 -6.08 -20.95
CA LEU A 245 23.04 -5.33 -21.34
C LEU A 245 21.72 -6.00 -20.93
N SER A 246 21.72 -7.31 -20.72
CA SER A 246 20.58 -8.09 -20.22
C SER A 246 20.39 -8.02 -18.69
N LEU A 247 21.37 -7.49 -17.94
CA LEU A 247 21.24 -7.30 -16.50
C LEU A 247 20.14 -6.27 -16.17
N PRO A 248 19.53 -6.33 -14.98
CA PRO A 248 18.61 -5.29 -14.50
C PRO A 248 19.24 -3.90 -14.51
N ALA A 249 18.47 -2.91 -14.93
CA ALA A 249 18.84 -1.50 -14.84
C ALA A 249 18.63 -0.98 -13.41
N ILE A 250 19.74 -0.69 -12.74
CA ILE A 250 19.79 -0.04 -11.42
C ILE A 250 20.34 1.36 -11.64
N CYS A 251 19.52 2.37 -11.35
CA CYS A 251 19.74 3.76 -11.77
C CYS A 251 19.66 4.69 -10.56
N MET A 252 20.29 5.86 -10.65
CA MET A 252 20.19 6.92 -9.65
C MET A 252 18.97 7.81 -9.91
N TRP A 253 18.20 8.11 -8.87
CA TRP A 253 16.97 8.91 -8.97
C TRP A 253 17.18 10.31 -9.59
N ASN A 254 18.37 10.88 -9.41
CA ASN A 254 18.75 12.21 -9.89
C ASN A 254 19.42 12.21 -11.28
N GLU A 255 19.57 11.05 -11.92
CA GLU A 255 20.20 10.88 -13.23
C GLU A 255 19.22 10.45 -14.34
N GLU A 256 17.91 10.48 -14.09
CA GLU A 256 16.89 10.01 -15.05
C GLU A 256 16.80 10.81 -16.35
N GLU A 257 17.30 12.04 -16.37
CA GLU A 257 17.37 12.88 -17.58
C GLU A 257 18.80 12.96 -18.13
N ARG A 258 19.75 12.40 -17.38
CA ARG A 258 21.19 12.61 -17.55
C ARG A 258 21.91 11.32 -17.20
N PHE A 259 21.60 10.25 -17.93
CA PHE A 259 22.18 8.95 -17.64
C PHE A 259 23.72 9.03 -17.66
N GLU A 260 24.36 8.84 -16.51
CA GLU A 260 25.82 8.79 -16.40
C GLU A 260 26.31 7.35 -16.28
N LYS A 261 25.66 6.54 -15.45
CA LYS A 261 26.01 5.13 -15.26
C LYS A 261 24.89 4.33 -14.61
N PHE A 262 25.03 3.00 -14.70
CA PHE A 262 24.34 2.11 -13.78
C PHE A 262 25.10 2.04 -12.45
N VAL A 263 24.38 1.78 -11.36
CA VAL A 263 24.94 1.65 -10.02
C VAL A 263 24.63 0.27 -9.43
N ASP A 264 25.24 -0.04 -8.29
CA ASP A 264 24.98 -1.31 -7.60
C ASP A 264 23.72 -1.22 -6.74
N GLU A 265 23.10 -2.39 -6.52
CA GLU A 265 21.98 -2.55 -5.60
C GLU A 265 22.34 -2.05 -4.20
N GLY A 266 21.46 -1.26 -3.59
CA GLY A 266 21.68 -0.68 -2.26
C GLY A 266 22.43 0.66 -2.27
N THR A 267 22.91 1.14 -3.42
CA THR A 267 23.42 2.52 -3.53
C THR A 267 22.35 3.51 -3.08
N ARG A 268 22.68 4.46 -2.20
CA ARG A 268 21.70 5.40 -1.63
C ARG A 268 21.05 6.24 -2.74
N GLY A 269 19.73 6.16 -2.86
CA GLY A 269 18.97 6.84 -3.92
C GLY A 269 18.89 6.05 -5.23
N SER A 270 19.43 4.83 -5.28
CA SER A 270 19.24 3.95 -6.41
C SER A 270 17.83 3.37 -6.45
N PHE A 271 17.41 2.95 -7.64
CA PHE A 271 16.18 2.19 -7.87
C PHE A 271 16.37 1.20 -9.03
N PHE A 272 15.60 0.14 -9.02
CA PHE A 272 15.37 -0.74 -10.15
C PHE A 272 14.28 -0.15 -11.06
N ALA A 273 14.58 0.00 -12.34
CA ALA A 273 13.53 0.28 -13.33
C ALA A 273 12.71 -0.98 -13.58
N VAL A 274 11.38 -0.89 -13.46
CA VAL A 274 10.46 -2.02 -13.66
C VAL A 274 9.28 -1.65 -14.54
N LYS A 275 8.68 -2.63 -15.21
CA LYS A 275 7.48 -2.48 -16.03
C LYS A 275 6.46 -3.57 -15.71
N PRO A 276 5.15 -3.32 -15.89
CA PRO A 276 4.13 -4.36 -15.80
C PRO A 276 4.47 -5.55 -16.71
N ASN A 277 4.34 -6.76 -16.16
CA ASN A 277 4.53 -8.00 -16.90
C ASN A 277 3.15 -8.48 -17.39
N LEU A 278 2.80 -8.17 -18.65
CA LEU A 278 1.47 -8.53 -19.16
C LEU A 278 1.26 -10.05 -19.30
N ASP A 279 2.34 -10.83 -19.34
CA ASP A 279 2.28 -12.29 -19.46
C ASP A 279 2.00 -12.97 -18.12
N TYR A 280 2.12 -12.23 -17.01
CA TYR A 280 1.68 -12.69 -15.70
C TYR A 280 0.15 -12.87 -15.62
N TYR A 281 -0.62 -12.05 -16.36
CA TYR A 281 -2.07 -11.97 -16.17
C TYR A 281 -2.85 -13.01 -16.98
N HIS A 282 -3.86 -13.61 -16.36
CA HIS A 282 -4.79 -14.51 -17.04
C HIS A 282 -5.88 -13.72 -17.79
N LYS A 283 -5.59 -13.35 -19.05
CA LYS A 283 -6.42 -12.45 -19.89
C LYS A 283 -7.85 -12.94 -20.20
N LYS A 284 -8.18 -14.20 -19.90
CA LYS A 284 -9.52 -14.78 -20.10
C LYS A 284 -10.43 -14.66 -18.86
N LEU A 285 -9.88 -14.25 -17.72
CA LEU A 285 -10.67 -14.05 -16.51
C LEU A 285 -11.47 -12.73 -16.58
N PRO A 286 -12.59 -12.62 -15.85
CA PRO A 286 -13.26 -11.34 -15.63
C PRO A 286 -12.29 -10.29 -15.08
N LYS A 287 -12.50 -9.01 -15.41
CA LYS A 287 -11.63 -7.93 -14.92
C LYS A 287 -11.70 -7.76 -13.41
N SER A 288 -12.83 -8.11 -12.83
CA SER A 288 -13.05 -8.18 -11.37
C SER A 288 -12.20 -9.24 -10.66
N SER A 289 -11.68 -10.26 -11.35
CA SER A 289 -10.91 -11.33 -10.71
C SER A 289 -9.56 -10.82 -10.19
N PRO A 290 -9.20 -11.06 -8.91
CA PRO A 290 -7.88 -10.71 -8.40
C PRO A 290 -6.79 -11.52 -9.10
N GLN A 291 -5.82 -10.85 -9.70
CA GLN A 291 -4.63 -11.45 -10.32
C GLN A 291 -3.42 -11.42 -9.38
N PHE A 292 -3.39 -10.44 -8.48
CA PHE A 292 -2.46 -10.36 -7.35
C PHE A 292 -3.10 -9.48 -6.27
N PHE A 293 -2.60 -9.60 -5.04
CA PHE A 293 -2.92 -8.67 -3.96
C PHE A 293 -1.67 -7.94 -3.47
N THR A 294 -1.82 -6.71 -2.99
CA THR A 294 -0.84 -6.10 -2.09
C THR A 294 -1.45 -5.87 -0.73
N VAL A 295 -0.63 -6.01 0.31
CA VAL A 295 -0.99 -5.65 1.67
C VAL A 295 0.03 -4.63 2.16
N VAL A 296 -0.45 -3.45 2.52
CA VAL A 296 0.38 -2.35 3.00
C VAL A 296 -0.04 -2.01 4.42
N TYR A 297 0.90 -2.09 5.35
CA TYR A 297 0.72 -1.67 6.73
C TYR A 297 1.45 -0.35 6.93
N LYS A 298 0.72 0.73 7.18
CA LYS A 298 1.26 2.05 7.50
C LYS A 298 1.00 2.32 8.99
N ILE A 299 2.05 2.56 9.77
CA ILE A 299 1.96 2.63 11.23
C ILE A 299 2.69 3.85 11.73
N ALA A 300 1.97 4.77 12.38
CA ALA A 300 2.59 5.85 13.13
C ALA A 300 3.18 5.33 14.45
N LYS A 301 4.41 5.70 14.75
CA LYS A 301 5.04 5.44 16.05
C LYS A 301 4.42 6.34 17.15
N GLY A 302 4.73 6.00 18.41
CA GLY A 302 4.46 6.85 19.56
C GLY A 302 3.14 6.62 20.29
N ASP A 303 2.24 5.78 19.75
CA ASP A 303 1.01 5.38 20.45
C ASP A 303 0.85 3.86 20.51
N ALA A 304 0.65 3.33 21.71
CA ALA A 304 0.53 1.90 21.94
C ALA A 304 -0.78 1.31 21.36
N VAL A 305 -1.84 2.10 21.21
CA VAL A 305 -3.08 1.68 20.54
C VAL A 305 -2.76 1.32 19.08
N PHE A 306 -1.90 2.09 18.40
CA PHE A 306 -1.54 1.78 17.01
C PHE A 306 -0.70 0.51 16.91
N ALA A 307 0.28 0.33 17.79
CA ALA A 307 1.12 -0.86 17.81
C ALA A 307 0.31 -2.14 18.11
N ASP A 308 -0.55 -2.12 19.13
CA ASP A 308 -1.34 -3.28 19.53
C ASP A 308 -2.31 -3.71 18.42
N ASN A 309 -3.04 -2.76 17.84
CA ASN A 309 -4.01 -3.06 16.78
C ASN A 309 -3.30 -3.46 15.48
N TYR A 310 -2.14 -2.90 15.17
CA TYR A 310 -1.32 -3.37 14.05
C TYR A 310 -0.94 -4.85 14.20
N GLU A 311 -0.37 -5.25 15.34
CA GLU A 311 0.05 -6.64 15.56
C GLU A 311 -1.13 -7.60 15.51
N ALA A 312 -2.29 -7.18 16.03
CA ALA A 312 -3.52 -7.96 15.95
C ALA A 312 -4.02 -8.09 14.49
N ILE A 313 -4.05 -7.00 13.72
CA ILE A 313 -4.44 -7.02 12.31
C ILE A 313 -3.48 -7.86 11.48
N LYS A 314 -2.16 -7.72 11.70
CA LYS A 314 -1.14 -8.52 11.01
C LYS A 314 -1.39 -10.01 11.16
N LYS A 315 -1.80 -10.46 12.37
CA LYS A 315 -2.19 -11.87 12.62
C LYS A 315 -3.53 -12.26 11.98
N ALA A 316 -4.44 -11.32 11.82
CA ALA A 316 -5.76 -11.56 11.23
C ALA A 316 -5.76 -11.57 9.69
N VAL A 317 -4.78 -10.92 9.05
CA VAL A 317 -4.61 -10.97 7.59
C VAL A 317 -3.98 -12.30 7.21
N ASP A 318 -4.77 -13.14 6.54
CA ASP A 318 -4.37 -14.48 6.12
C ASP A 318 -3.90 -14.46 4.65
N PHE A 319 -2.58 -14.45 4.44
CA PHE A 319 -1.99 -14.46 3.11
C PHE A 319 -2.34 -15.72 2.30
N THR A 320 -2.61 -16.85 2.96
CA THR A 320 -3.03 -18.09 2.29
C THR A 320 -4.44 -17.92 1.72
N LYS A 321 -5.37 -17.32 2.49
CA LYS A 321 -6.71 -17.00 2.00
C LYS A 321 -6.67 -16.01 0.85
N LEU A 322 -5.86 -14.94 0.94
CA LEU A 322 -5.69 -14.00 -0.17
C LEU A 322 -5.14 -14.70 -1.42
N LYS A 323 -4.13 -15.56 -1.28
CA LYS A 323 -3.58 -16.36 -2.40
C LYS A 323 -4.64 -17.28 -3.02
N ASN A 324 -5.49 -17.90 -2.19
CA ASN A 324 -6.58 -18.76 -2.64
C ASN A 324 -7.73 -18.02 -3.33
N MET A 325 -7.78 -16.68 -3.24
CA MET A 325 -8.75 -15.84 -3.95
C MET A 325 -8.25 -15.43 -5.34
N LEU A 326 -6.97 -15.64 -5.65
CA LEU A 326 -6.43 -15.29 -6.97
C LEU A 326 -7.10 -16.13 -8.07
N GLY A 327 -7.52 -15.46 -9.13
CA GLY A 327 -8.09 -16.04 -10.33
C GLY A 327 -9.55 -16.48 -10.23
N LYS A 328 -10.22 -16.14 -9.12
CA LYS A 328 -11.61 -16.52 -8.85
C LYS A 328 -12.62 -15.40 -9.12
#